data_AF-A0A1V1NQN8-F1
#
_entry.id   AF-A0A1V1NQN8-F1
#
_cell.length_a   1.000
_cell.length_b   1.000
_cell.length_c   1.000
_cell.angle_alpha   90.00
_cell.angle_beta   90.00
_cell.angle_gamma   90.00
#
_symmetry.space_group_name_H-M   'P 1'
#
loop_
_entity.id
_entity.type
_entity.pdbx_description
1 polymer ?
#
loop_
_entity_poly.entity_id
_entity_poly.type
_entity_poly.pdbx_seq_one_letter_code
_entity_poly.pdbx_strand_id
1 'polypeptide(L)'
;DEATQDEPLDFFVLFSSITAAFGNAGQSDYAYANGFMDAFARYRNHLKDTNKRSGLTVSINWPLWQEGGMTIDADSQKLFAGISGLLPITNEQGIKAFQTALSENYDQIIISYGHVSKIKRMIEKQNIPETNKFQPASQNLDTSGILNLLQTDLCGLACEILNVDPSDMLVEDDLSDYGFESITFTQFVQHDQRKISA
;
A
#
# COMPACT_ATOMS: atom_id res chain seq x y z
N ASP A 1 -13.74 -14.62 -6.01
CA ASP A 1 -13.63 -15.97 -5.42
C ASP A 1 -14.93 -16.74 -5.56
N GLU A 2 -16.03 -16.31 -4.93
CA GLU A 2 -17.32 -17.02 -4.99
C GLU A 2 -17.81 -17.27 -6.43
N ALA A 3 -17.72 -16.26 -7.30
CA ALA A 3 -18.15 -16.37 -8.70
C ALA A 3 -17.34 -17.41 -9.51
N THR A 4 -16.11 -17.73 -9.10
CA THR A 4 -15.22 -18.67 -9.78
C THR A 4 -14.94 -19.91 -8.93
N GLN A 5 -15.83 -20.22 -7.97
CA GLN A 5 -15.58 -21.28 -7.00
C GLN A 5 -15.51 -22.67 -7.62
N ASP A 6 -16.31 -22.92 -8.65
CA ASP A 6 -16.44 -24.19 -9.35
C ASP A 6 -15.57 -24.25 -10.63
N GLU A 7 -14.85 -23.16 -10.94
CA GLU A 7 -13.96 -23.11 -12.09
C GLU A 7 -12.66 -23.88 -11.80
N PRO A 8 -12.18 -24.73 -12.72
CA PRO A 8 -10.96 -25.52 -12.52
C PRO A 8 -9.70 -24.67 -12.78
N LEU A 9 -9.49 -23.65 -11.94
CA LEU A 9 -8.35 -22.74 -12.07
C LEU A 9 -7.02 -23.48 -11.86
N ASP A 10 -6.01 -23.13 -12.65
CA ASP A 10 -4.62 -23.56 -12.40
C ASP A 10 -4.04 -22.81 -11.19
N PHE A 11 -4.34 -21.51 -11.08
CA PHE A 11 -3.87 -20.63 -10.01
C PHE A 11 -4.85 -19.47 -9.76
N PHE A 12 -4.72 -18.83 -8.60
CA PHE A 12 -5.41 -17.59 -8.23
C PHE A 12 -4.38 -16.64 -7.63
N VAL A 13 -4.03 -15.56 -8.34
CA VAL A 13 -2.99 -14.63 -7.87
C VAL A 13 -3.60 -13.36 -7.32
N LEU A 14 -3.14 -12.94 -6.14
CA LEU A 14 -3.50 -11.67 -5.51
C LEU A 14 -2.29 -10.73 -5.60
N PHE A 15 -2.49 -9.55 -6.18
CA PHE A 15 -1.45 -8.53 -6.30
C PHE A 15 -1.50 -7.65 -5.06
N SER A 16 -0.82 -8.13 -4.01
CA SER A 16 -0.65 -7.41 -2.76
C SER A 16 0.54 -6.45 -2.84
N SER A 17 0.82 -5.77 -1.73
CA SER A 17 1.88 -4.77 -1.62
C SER A 17 2.79 -5.07 -0.45
N ILE A 18 4.07 -4.70 -0.58
CA ILE A 18 5.05 -4.73 0.52
C ILE A 18 4.57 -3.94 1.75
N THR A 19 3.68 -2.97 1.56
CA THR A 19 3.05 -2.20 2.65
C THR A 19 2.23 -3.06 3.62
N ALA A 20 1.70 -4.21 3.19
CA ALA A 20 1.02 -5.14 4.10
C ALA A 20 1.95 -5.71 5.16
N ALA A 21 3.22 -5.93 4.81
CA ALA A 21 4.21 -6.53 5.69
C ALA A 21 4.97 -5.49 6.53
N PHE A 22 5.21 -4.29 5.98
CA PHE A 22 6.06 -3.28 6.62
C PHE A 22 5.31 -2.02 7.06
N GLY A 23 4.05 -1.88 6.68
CA GLY A 23 3.29 -0.64 6.79
C GLY A 23 3.83 0.44 5.85
N ASN A 24 3.05 1.52 5.73
CA ASN A 24 3.55 2.80 5.25
C ASN A 24 2.76 3.91 5.92
N ALA A 25 3.44 4.99 6.31
CA ALA A 25 2.81 6.07 7.05
C ALA A 25 1.69 6.70 6.21
N GLY A 26 0.50 6.81 6.79
CA GLY A 26 -0.70 7.34 6.13
C GLY A 26 -1.32 6.41 5.07
N GLN A 27 -0.92 5.15 4.99
CA GLN A 27 -1.53 4.13 4.11
C GLN A 27 -2.09 2.96 4.93
N SER A 28 -2.74 3.22 6.06
CA SER A 28 -3.21 2.14 6.94
C SER A 28 -4.35 1.32 6.32
N ASP A 29 -5.25 1.97 5.59
CA ASP A 29 -6.32 1.37 4.80
C ASP A 29 -5.75 0.49 3.68
N TYR A 30 -4.80 1.00 2.92
CA TYR A 30 -4.10 0.28 1.86
C TYR A 30 -3.33 -0.92 2.42
N ALA A 31 -2.54 -0.73 3.48
CA ALA A 31 -1.80 -1.80 4.13
C ALA A 31 -2.76 -2.89 4.68
N TYR A 32 -3.91 -2.49 5.25
CA TYR A 32 -4.91 -3.42 5.74
C TYR A 32 -5.57 -4.23 4.63
N ALA A 33 -5.98 -3.59 3.53
CA ALA A 33 -6.57 -4.28 2.37
C ALA A 33 -5.59 -5.30 1.76
N ASN A 34 -4.32 -4.92 1.65
CA ASN A 34 -3.26 -5.83 1.19
C ASN A 34 -3.00 -6.97 2.21
N GLY A 35 -3.02 -6.67 3.50
CA GLY A 35 -2.94 -7.68 4.57
C GLY A 35 -4.12 -8.65 4.58
N PHE A 36 -5.32 -8.20 4.20
CA PHE A 36 -6.46 -9.09 3.96
C PHE A 36 -6.18 -10.06 2.83
N MET A 37 -5.65 -9.59 1.68
CA MET A 37 -5.27 -10.48 0.57
C MET A 37 -4.25 -11.54 1.00
N ASP A 38 -3.27 -11.15 1.81
CA ASP A 38 -2.24 -12.05 2.33
C ASP A 38 -2.85 -13.15 3.22
N ALA A 39 -3.80 -12.80 4.10
CA ALA A 39 -4.52 -13.77 4.90
C ALA A 39 -5.49 -14.62 4.07
N PHE A 40 -6.12 -14.01 3.07
CA PHE A 40 -7.07 -14.66 2.18
C PHE A 40 -6.42 -15.75 1.33
N ALA A 41 -5.18 -15.57 0.87
CA ALA A 41 -4.45 -16.60 0.13
C ALA A 41 -4.32 -17.90 0.93
N ARG A 42 -3.92 -17.80 2.21
CA ARG A 42 -3.85 -18.94 3.14
C ARG A 42 -5.22 -19.60 3.33
N TYR A 43 -6.24 -18.79 3.57
CA TYR A 43 -7.61 -19.29 3.73
C TYR A 43 -8.11 -20.04 2.49
N ARG A 44 -7.91 -19.48 1.29
CA ARG A 44 -8.36 -20.08 0.04
C ARG A 44 -7.60 -21.36 -0.28
N ASN A 45 -6.31 -21.44 0.05
CA ASN A 45 -5.55 -22.69 -0.08
C ASN A 45 -6.05 -23.77 0.89
N HIS A 46 -6.46 -23.42 2.11
CA HIS A 46 -7.14 -24.38 2.98
C HIS A 46 -8.47 -24.89 2.38
N LEU A 47 -9.25 -24.01 1.73
CA LEU A 47 -10.45 -24.43 1.00
C LEU A 47 -10.12 -25.37 -0.17
N LYS A 48 -9.04 -25.09 -0.90
CA LYS A 48 -8.52 -25.96 -1.97
C LYS A 48 -8.20 -27.36 -1.45
N ASP A 49 -7.55 -27.46 -0.29
CA ASP A 49 -7.23 -28.75 0.34
C ASP A 49 -8.49 -29.55 0.73
N THR A 50 -9.61 -28.86 0.93
CA THR A 50 -10.94 -29.48 1.18
C THR A 50 -11.80 -29.63 -0.08
N ASN A 51 -11.22 -29.49 -1.27
CA ASN A 51 -11.90 -29.53 -2.58
C ASN A 51 -13.05 -28.51 -2.74
N LYS A 52 -13.02 -27.41 -2.00
CA LYS A 52 -14.03 -26.32 -2.12
C LYS A 52 -13.60 -25.21 -3.08
N ARG A 53 -12.34 -25.23 -3.52
CA ARG A 53 -11.74 -24.30 -4.47
C ARG A 53 -10.72 -25.05 -5.31
N SER A 54 -10.43 -24.52 -6.49
CA SER A 54 -9.36 -25.01 -7.37
C SER A 54 -8.26 -23.96 -7.56
N GLY A 55 -7.06 -24.44 -7.91
CA GLY A 55 -5.88 -23.65 -8.19
C GLY A 55 -5.12 -23.20 -6.94
N LEU A 56 -3.79 -23.20 -7.05
CA LEU A 56 -2.92 -22.63 -6.00
C LEU A 56 -3.19 -21.13 -5.88
N THR A 57 -3.45 -20.67 -4.66
CA THR A 57 -3.63 -19.24 -4.37
C THR A 57 -2.32 -18.67 -3.86
N VAL A 58 -1.85 -17.56 -4.41
CA VAL A 58 -0.64 -16.87 -3.94
C VAL A 58 -0.88 -15.38 -3.85
N SER A 59 -0.54 -14.79 -2.69
CA SER A 59 -0.45 -13.36 -2.52
C SER A 59 0.99 -12.90 -2.76
N ILE A 60 1.19 -11.99 -3.70
CA ILE A 60 2.51 -11.45 -4.01
C ILE A 60 2.57 -10.01 -3.51
N ASN A 61 3.39 -9.74 -2.50
CA ASN A 61 3.64 -8.40 -2.00
C ASN A 61 4.65 -7.69 -2.90
N TRP A 62 4.14 -6.89 -3.83
CA TRP A 62 4.97 -6.16 -4.79
C TRP A 62 5.64 -4.91 -4.18
N PRO A 63 6.90 -4.60 -4.57
CA PRO A 63 7.49 -3.29 -4.37
C PRO A 63 6.97 -2.30 -5.43
N LEU A 64 7.47 -1.07 -5.40
CA LEU A 64 7.13 -0.09 -6.43
C LEU A 64 7.59 -0.56 -7.83
N TRP A 65 6.76 -0.35 -8.84
CA TRP A 65 7.09 -0.63 -10.24
C TRP A 65 7.58 0.64 -10.92
N GLN A 66 8.69 0.55 -11.65
CA GLN A 66 9.27 1.69 -12.36
C GLN A 66 8.35 2.17 -13.49
N GLU A 67 7.74 1.23 -14.22
CA GLU A 67 6.82 1.50 -15.32
C GLU A 67 5.35 1.29 -14.92
N GLY A 68 5.04 1.28 -13.62
CA GLY A 68 3.69 1.10 -13.10
C GLY A 68 2.85 2.38 -13.10
N GLY A 69 1.54 2.23 -12.87
CA GLY A 69 0.62 3.38 -12.72
C GLY A 69 0.77 4.13 -11.40
N MET A 70 1.41 3.52 -10.40
CA MET A 70 1.68 4.16 -9.11
C MET A 70 3.08 4.78 -9.16
N THR A 71 3.14 6.11 -9.09
CA THR A 71 4.37 6.88 -9.08
C THR A 71 4.53 7.59 -7.74
N ILE A 72 5.78 7.76 -7.33
CA ILE A 72 6.16 8.63 -6.21
C ILE A 72 7.17 9.64 -6.74
N ASP A 73 7.24 10.81 -6.12
CA ASP A 73 8.23 11.80 -6.52
C ASP A 73 9.66 11.34 -6.23
N ALA A 74 10.62 11.95 -6.91
CA ALA A 74 12.02 11.54 -6.86
C ALA A 74 12.64 11.65 -5.47
N ASP A 75 12.19 12.58 -4.63
CA ASP A 75 12.75 12.79 -3.30
C ASP A 75 12.18 11.79 -2.30
N SER A 76 10.87 11.52 -2.36
CA SER A 76 10.23 10.40 -1.63
C SER A 76 10.86 9.06 -2.00
N GLN A 77 11.15 8.84 -3.29
CA GLN A 77 11.84 7.63 -3.74
C GLN A 77 13.25 7.50 -3.15
N LYS A 78 14.04 8.58 -3.17
CA LYS A 78 15.39 8.59 -2.57
C LYS A 78 15.34 8.36 -1.07
N LEU A 79 14.40 8.99 -0.36
CA LEU A 79 14.22 8.82 1.07
C LEU A 79 13.87 7.36 1.40
N PHE A 80 12.87 6.81 0.70
CA PHE A 80 12.45 5.43 0.89
C PHE A 80 13.59 4.44 0.60
N ALA A 81 14.31 4.61 -0.50
CA ALA A 81 15.49 3.79 -0.83
C ALA A 81 16.62 3.95 0.19
N GLY A 82 16.79 5.15 0.75
CA GLY A 82 17.75 5.45 1.81
C GLY A 82 17.50 4.62 3.06
N ILE A 83 16.23 4.52 3.48
CA ILE A 83 15.79 3.85 4.70
C ILE A 83 15.66 2.33 4.50
N SER A 84 14.91 1.90 3.49
CA SER A 84 14.55 0.48 3.27
C SER A 84 15.60 -0.27 2.44
N GLY A 85 16.33 0.43 1.58
CA GLY A 85 17.15 -0.19 0.54
C GLY A 85 16.37 -0.70 -0.67
N LEU A 86 15.04 -0.59 -0.68
CA LEU A 86 14.21 -1.00 -1.80
C LEU A 86 14.32 0.02 -2.94
N LEU A 87 14.44 -0.50 -4.16
CA LEU A 87 14.39 0.25 -5.40
C LEU A 87 13.19 -0.23 -6.23
N PRO A 88 12.64 0.64 -7.11
CA PRO A 88 11.59 0.20 -8.02
C PRO A 88 12.09 -0.92 -8.92
N ILE A 89 11.20 -1.86 -9.23
CA ILE A 89 11.47 -2.95 -10.17
C ILE A 89 11.06 -2.56 -11.58
N THR A 90 11.80 -3.05 -12.57
CA THR A 90 11.37 -2.95 -13.97
C THR A 90 10.32 -4.01 -14.30
N ASN A 91 9.57 -3.81 -15.39
CA ASN A 91 8.66 -4.82 -15.94
C ASN A 91 9.34 -6.18 -16.17
N GLU A 92 10.57 -6.19 -16.67
CA GLU A 92 11.34 -7.43 -16.88
C GLU A 92 11.58 -8.17 -15.57
N GLN A 93 12.01 -7.44 -14.53
CA GLN A 93 12.24 -8.00 -13.21
C GLN A 93 10.93 -8.49 -12.57
N GLY A 94 9.84 -7.74 -12.71
CA GLY A 94 8.52 -8.09 -12.21
C GLY A 94 7.94 -9.35 -12.86
N ILE A 95 8.02 -9.47 -14.19
CA ILE A 95 7.57 -10.67 -14.92
C ILE A 95 8.37 -11.90 -14.48
N LYS A 96 9.70 -11.77 -14.36
CA LYS A 96 10.54 -12.86 -13.88
C LYS A 96 10.19 -13.28 -12.45
N ALA A 97 9.98 -12.31 -11.56
CA ALA A 97 9.57 -12.56 -10.19
C ALA A 97 8.19 -13.22 -10.11
N PHE A 98 7.24 -12.83 -10.95
CA PHE A 98 5.91 -13.43 -11.04
C PHE A 98 5.99 -14.90 -11.46
N GLN A 99 6.77 -15.22 -12.48
CA GLN A 99 6.99 -16.61 -12.92
C GLN A 99 7.62 -17.45 -11.81
N THR A 100 8.61 -16.91 -11.10
CA THR A 100 9.19 -17.59 -9.94
C THR A 100 8.16 -17.79 -8.84
N ALA A 101 7.36 -16.77 -8.50
CA ALA A 101 6.33 -16.86 -7.48
C ALA A 101 5.29 -17.96 -7.78
N LEU A 102 4.91 -18.14 -9.04
CA LEU A 102 3.99 -19.20 -9.46
C LEU A 102 4.59 -20.60 -9.42
N SER A 103 5.92 -20.72 -9.57
CA SER A 103 6.62 -22.00 -9.49
C SER A 103 6.89 -22.47 -8.06
N GLU A 104 6.74 -21.58 -7.09
CA GLU A 104 6.96 -21.84 -5.67
C GLU A 104 5.63 -22.13 -4.97
N ASN A 105 5.62 -23.05 -4.00
CA ASN A 105 4.40 -23.44 -3.28
C ASN A 105 4.25 -22.68 -1.96
N TYR A 106 4.19 -21.34 -2.03
CA TYR A 106 3.94 -20.47 -0.88
C TYR A 106 2.60 -19.76 -1.03
N ASP A 107 1.89 -19.60 0.08
CA ASP A 107 0.65 -18.81 0.13
C ASP A 107 0.92 -17.31 -0.04
N GLN A 108 2.10 -16.85 0.38
CA GLN A 108 2.51 -15.45 0.39
C GLN A 108 3.99 -15.31 0.06
N ILE A 109 4.33 -14.39 -0.85
CA ILE A 109 5.71 -14.11 -1.27
C ILE A 109 5.92 -12.60 -1.30
N ILE A 110 7.01 -12.13 -0.67
CA ILE A 110 7.46 -10.75 -0.77
C ILE A 110 8.53 -10.63 -1.85
N ILE A 111 8.31 -9.74 -2.81
CA ILE A 111 9.30 -9.41 -3.84
C ILE A 111 10.05 -8.15 -3.40
N SER A 112 11.38 -8.20 -3.50
CA SER A 112 12.24 -7.06 -3.16
C SER A 112 13.39 -6.95 -4.15
N TYR A 113 13.78 -5.71 -4.46
CA TYR A 113 14.91 -5.39 -5.31
C TYR A 113 15.62 -4.17 -4.74
N GLY A 114 16.95 -4.15 -4.83
CA GLY A 114 17.77 -3.03 -4.37
C GLY A 114 18.95 -3.44 -3.47
N HIS A 115 19.23 -2.64 -2.47
CA HIS A 115 20.39 -2.81 -1.58
C HIS A 115 20.17 -3.91 -0.55
N VAL A 116 20.60 -5.14 -0.89
CA VAL A 116 20.38 -6.37 -0.11
C VAL A 116 20.68 -6.22 1.39
N SER A 117 21.79 -5.58 1.78
CA SER A 117 22.16 -5.40 3.19
C SER A 117 21.15 -4.55 3.97
N LYS A 118 20.61 -3.51 3.35
CA LYS A 118 19.58 -2.65 3.94
C LYS A 118 18.23 -3.36 4.00
N ILE A 119 17.86 -4.07 2.93
CA ILE A 119 16.61 -4.85 2.88
C ILE A 119 16.60 -5.91 3.98
N LYS A 120 17.69 -6.66 4.15
CA LYS A 120 17.80 -7.64 5.25
C LYS A 120 17.62 -7.00 6.62
N ARG A 121 18.28 -5.86 6.86
CA ARG A 121 18.14 -5.11 8.12
C ARG A 121 16.70 -4.61 8.35
N MET A 122 16.01 -4.18 7.29
CA MET A 122 14.60 -3.77 7.37
C MET A 122 13.72 -4.94 7.81
N ILE A 123 13.91 -6.12 7.21
CA ILE A 123 13.19 -7.35 7.55
C ILE A 123 13.46 -7.77 9.00
N GLU A 124 14.72 -7.72 9.43
CA GLU A 124 15.10 -8.11 10.79
C GLU A 124 14.50 -7.20 11.87
N LYS A 125 14.36 -5.90 11.59
CA LYS A 125 13.81 -4.92 12.54
C LYS A 125 12.31 -5.09 12.82
N GLN A 126 11.54 -5.62 11.86
CA GLN A 126 10.09 -5.86 12.03
C GLN A 126 9.77 -6.95 13.07
N ASN A 127 10.73 -7.79 13.45
CA ASN A 127 10.54 -8.82 14.47
C ASN A 127 10.56 -8.28 15.92
N ILE A 128 10.64 -6.96 16.11
CA ILE A 128 10.63 -6.32 17.43
C ILE A 128 9.26 -5.65 17.62
N PRO A 129 8.42 -6.09 18.58
CA PRO A 129 7.13 -5.46 18.82
C PRO A 129 7.34 -4.04 19.37
N GLU A 130 7.12 -3.02 18.55
CA GLU A 130 7.11 -1.63 19.00
C GLU A 130 5.84 -1.38 19.84
N THR A 131 6.02 -1.43 21.15
CA THR A 131 5.04 -1.01 22.15
C THR A 131 5.15 0.48 22.42
N ASN A 132 5.14 1.32 21.38
CA ASN A 132 5.06 2.76 21.57
C ASN A 132 3.59 3.19 21.62
N LYS A 133 3.06 3.26 22.85
CA LYS A 133 1.78 3.93 23.13
C LYS A 133 1.91 5.38 22.71
N PHE A 134 1.14 5.78 21.70
CA PHE A 134 0.98 7.18 21.33
C PHE A 134 0.42 7.95 22.54
N GLN A 135 1.18 8.89 23.09
CA GLN A 135 0.69 9.84 24.08
C GLN A 135 0.46 11.17 23.38
N PRO A 136 -0.81 11.61 23.20
CA PRO A 136 -1.06 12.90 22.60
C PRO A 136 -0.57 14.01 23.55
N ALA A 137 0.33 14.86 23.06
CA ALA A 137 0.75 16.05 23.76
C ALA A 137 -0.46 16.99 23.91
N SER A 138 -0.94 17.15 25.13
CA SER A 138 -2.07 18.01 25.44
C SER A 138 -1.61 19.47 25.50
N GLN A 139 -1.67 20.19 24.37
CA GLN A 139 -1.57 21.66 24.36
C GLN A 139 -2.94 22.25 24.04
N ASN A 140 -3.36 23.25 24.84
CA ASN A 140 -4.53 24.08 24.58
C ASN A 140 -4.27 24.92 23.33
N LEU A 141 -4.57 24.34 22.18
CA LEU A 141 -4.50 24.98 20.88
C LEU A 141 -5.90 25.51 20.51
N ASP A 142 -5.97 26.68 19.86
CA ASP A 142 -7.20 27.17 19.24
C ASP A 142 -7.62 26.19 18.14
N THR A 143 -8.45 25.24 18.53
CA THR A 143 -8.80 24.08 17.71
C THR A 143 -9.63 24.52 16.50
N SER A 144 -10.39 25.61 16.62
CA SER A 144 -11.28 26.09 15.54
C SER A 144 -10.49 26.78 14.44
N GLY A 145 -9.50 27.62 14.80
CA GLY A 145 -8.61 28.25 13.83
C GLY A 145 -7.73 27.25 13.09
N ILE A 146 -7.22 26.25 13.80
CA ILE A 146 -6.39 25.18 13.23
C ILE A 146 -7.21 24.26 12.33
N LEU A 147 -8.45 23.91 12.73
CA LEU A 147 -9.33 23.08 11.89
C LEU A 147 -9.65 23.78 10.57
N ASN A 148 -9.93 25.08 10.58
CA ASN A 148 -10.21 25.83 9.34
C ASN A 148 -8.98 25.92 8.41
N LEU A 149 -7.79 26.12 8.98
CA LEU A 149 -6.53 26.12 8.22
C LEU A 149 -6.25 24.73 7.61
N LEU A 150 -6.35 23.67 8.42
CA LEU A 150 -6.17 22.29 7.97
C LEU A 150 -7.19 21.90 6.91
N GLN A 151 -8.46 22.27 7.09
CA GLN A 151 -9.51 22.01 6.11
C GLN A 151 -9.22 22.70 4.79
N THR A 152 -8.78 23.97 4.82
CA THR A 152 -8.42 24.71 3.61
C THR A 152 -7.23 24.06 2.89
N ASP A 153 -6.20 23.67 3.63
CA ASP A 153 -5.00 23.05 3.06
C ASP A 153 -5.29 21.65 2.48
N LEU A 154 -6.04 20.81 3.20
CA LEU A 154 -6.43 19.47 2.76
C LEU A 154 -7.38 19.52 1.56
N CYS A 155 -8.37 20.42 1.53
CA CYS A 155 -9.23 20.59 0.36
C CYS A 155 -8.43 21.07 -0.86
N GLY A 156 -7.49 22.00 -0.67
CA GLY A 156 -6.61 22.47 -1.75
C GLY A 156 -5.76 21.34 -2.34
N LEU A 157 -5.17 20.50 -1.48
CA LEU A 157 -4.42 19.30 -1.88
C LEU A 157 -5.27 18.31 -2.66
N ALA A 158 -6.52 18.10 -2.23
CA ALA A 158 -7.43 17.16 -2.85
C ALA A 158 -7.86 17.65 -4.25
N CYS A 159 -8.17 18.94 -4.38
CA CYS A 159 -8.52 19.56 -5.66
C CYS A 159 -7.36 19.51 -6.66
N GLU A 160 -6.12 19.74 -6.21
CA GLU A 160 -4.93 19.68 -7.05
C GLU A 160 -4.69 18.27 -7.62
N ILE A 161 -4.94 17.23 -6.81
CA ILE A 161 -4.74 15.83 -7.22
C ILE A 161 -5.87 15.33 -8.10
N LEU A 162 -7.11 15.73 -7.81
CA LEU A 162 -8.28 15.37 -8.62
C LEU A 162 -8.41 16.21 -9.89
N ASN A 163 -7.66 17.31 -9.99
CA ASN A 163 -7.79 18.32 -11.04
C ASN A 163 -9.24 18.85 -11.15
N VAL A 164 -9.84 19.12 -9.99
CA VAL A 164 -11.21 19.66 -9.80
C VAL A 164 -11.10 21.09 -9.27
N ASP A 165 -12.04 21.97 -9.63
CA ASP A 165 -12.06 23.34 -9.12
C ASP A 165 -12.43 23.33 -7.62
N PRO A 166 -11.74 24.11 -6.76
CA PRO A 166 -12.07 24.21 -5.34
C PRO A 166 -13.52 24.62 -5.04
N SER A 167 -14.20 25.26 -5.98
CA SER A 167 -15.62 25.62 -5.86
C SER A 167 -16.59 24.46 -6.12
N ASP A 168 -16.12 23.36 -6.70
CA ASP A 168 -16.92 22.16 -7.00
C ASP A 168 -16.83 21.09 -5.90
N MET A 169 -16.00 21.30 -4.87
CA MET A 169 -15.79 20.35 -3.78
C MET A 169 -16.55 20.78 -2.51
N LEU A 170 -17.56 20.00 -2.12
CA LEU A 170 -18.26 20.18 -0.85
C LEU A 170 -17.54 19.37 0.24
N VAL A 171 -17.29 20.03 1.38
CA VAL A 171 -16.50 19.47 2.48
C VAL A 171 -17.23 18.31 3.19
N GLU A 172 -18.56 18.27 3.09
CA GLU A 172 -19.37 17.22 3.71
C GLU A 172 -19.52 15.93 2.88
N ASP A 173 -19.07 15.95 1.62
CA ASP A 173 -19.20 14.80 0.72
C ASP A 173 -18.05 13.80 0.92
N ASP A 174 -18.31 12.51 0.66
CA ASP A 174 -17.27 11.49 0.72
C ASP A 174 -16.26 11.73 -0.42
N LEU A 175 -14.97 11.69 -0.10
CA LEU A 175 -13.91 11.84 -1.11
C LEU A 175 -14.02 10.79 -2.21
N SER A 176 -14.58 9.61 -1.92
CA SER A 176 -14.87 8.59 -2.94
C SER A 176 -15.83 9.08 -4.03
N ASP A 177 -16.76 9.98 -3.69
CA ASP A 177 -17.74 10.53 -4.62
C ASP A 177 -17.09 11.46 -5.66
N TYR A 178 -15.89 11.96 -5.35
CA TYR A 178 -15.05 12.77 -6.25
C TYR A 178 -14.01 11.96 -7.02
N GLY A 179 -14.02 10.63 -6.93
CA GLY A 179 -13.08 9.77 -7.66
C GLY A 179 -11.76 9.52 -6.95
N PHE A 180 -11.70 9.70 -5.62
CA PHE A 180 -10.59 9.17 -4.84
C PHE A 180 -10.62 7.64 -4.83
N GLU A 181 -9.75 7.03 -5.64
CA GLU A 181 -9.40 5.62 -5.52
C GLU A 181 -8.18 5.45 -4.60
N SER A 182 -7.86 4.22 -4.19
CA SER A 182 -6.73 3.93 -3.28
C SER A 182 -5.37 4.47 -3.78
N ILE A 183 -5.21 4.61 -5.10
CA ILE A 183 -4.02 5.21 -5.72
C ILE A 183 -4.02 6.73 -5.52
N THR A 184 -5.17 7.39 -5.69
CA THR A 184 -5.36 8.82 -5.48
C THR A 184 -5.20 9.20 -4.00
N PHE A 185 -5.70 8.37 -3.08
CA PHE A 185 -5.47 8.52 -1.63
C PHE A 185 -3.98 8.40 -1.27
N THR A 186 -3.28 7.47 -1.90
CA THR A 186 -1.84 7.31 -1.74
C THR A 186 -1.08 8.57 -2.17
N GLN A 187 -1.43 9.14 -3.33
CA GLN A 187 -0.82 10.37 -3.84
C GLN A 187 -1.10 11.56 -2.93
N PHE A 188 -2.32 11.66 -2.39
CA PHE A 188 -2.73 12.70 -1.45
C PHE A 188 -1.92 12.70 -0.16
N VAL A 189 -1.81 11.53 0.48
CA VAL A 189 -1.01 11.38 1.70
C VAL A 189 0.47 11.68 1.46
N GLN A 190 1.02 11.25 0.32
CA GLN A 190 2.41 11.55 -0.03
C GLN A 190 2.65 13.05 -0.29
N HIS A 191 1.67 13.75 -0.85
CA HIS A 191 1.75 15.18 -1.08
C HIS A 191 1.65 15.98 0.23
N ASP A 192 0.79 15.55 1.16
CA ASP A 192 0.67 16.17 2.48
C ASP A 192 1.93 15.95 3.34
N GLN A 193 2.47 14.72 3.36
CA GLN A 193 3.73 14.42 4.06
C GLN A 193 4.92 15.26 3.58
N ARG A 194 4.95 15.62 2.28
CA ARG A 194 5.96 16.53 1.73
C ARG A 194 5.83 17.95 2.28
N LYS A 195 4.60 18.50 2.38
CA LYS A 195 4.37 19.84 2.94
C LYS A 195 4.76 19.92 4.42
N ILE A 196 4.54 18.85 5.19
CA ILE A 196 4.87 18.79 6.62
C ILE A 196 6.38 18.63 6.86
N SER A 197 7.11 18.01 5.93
CA SER A 197 8.55 17.72 6.07
C SER A 197 9.48 18.82 5.54
N ALA A 198 8.91 19.89 4.95
CA ALA A 198 9.63 21.04 4.41
C ALA A 198 9.70 22.19 5.43
#